data_AF-H0FCI4-F1
#
_entry.id   AF-H0FCI4-F1
#
_cell.length_a   1.000
_cell.length_b   1.000
_cell.length_c   1.000
_cell.angle_alpha   90.00
_cell.angle_beta   90.00
_cell.angle_gamma   90.00
#
_symmetry.space_group_name_H-M   'P 1'
#
loop_
_entity.id
_entity.type
_entity.pdbx_description
1 polymer ?
#
loop_
_entity_poly.entity_id
_entity_poly.type
_entity_poly.pdbx_seq_one_letter_code
_entity_poly.pdbx_strand_id
1 'polypeptide(L)'
;MAPAQDGEEVVPCNLADAPAVSELVRGVDAIVHLGGVSVERPFEEILPANIQGVYNLYEAARLQGVKRVVFASSNHVIGFYEQGRTLDADVPLRPDGYYGLSKAYGENLSRFYFDRYGIQTVCLRIGSSFPEPKDRRMLVTWLSHDDLTDLVLRSLFTPDVGHLIVYGASANRDSWWDNRSAAALGFAPKDSSERFRAQVEAQPALSADDPAARFQGGAFVKAGPFPFPKA
;
A
#
# COMPACT_ATOMS: atom_id res chain seq x y z
N MET A 1 6.54 -1.74 21.34
CA MET A 1 7.57 -2.12 20.35
C MET A 1 8.61 -2.97 21.07
N ALA A 2 9.21 -3.94 20.38
CA ALA A 2 10.39 -4.61 20.92
C ALA A 2 11.53 -3.58 21.10
N PRO A 3 12.48 -3.80 22.02
CA PRO A 3 13.65 -2.95 22.13
C PRO A 3 14.50 -3.03 20.85
N ALA A 4 15.18 -1.93 20.51
CA ALA A 4 16.13 -1.87 19.40
C ALA A 4 17.29 -2.85 19.62
N GLN A 5 17.75 -3.50 18.56
CA GLN A 5 18.94 -4.34 18.54
C GLN A 5 20.17 -3.56 18.03
N ASP A 6 21.34 -4.20 18.01
CA ASP A 6 22.56 -3.60 17.48
C ASP A 6 22.37 -3.18 16.00
N GLY A 7 22.61 -1.90 15.72
CA GLY A 7 22.39 -1.31 14.39
C GLY A 7 20.97 -0.81 14.13
N GLU A 8 20.07 -0.87 15.11
CA GLU A 8 18.71 -0.34 15.03
C GLU A 8 18.51 0.88 15.93
N GLU A 9 17.63 1.80 15.50
CA GLU A 9 17.15 2.90 16.32
C GLU A 9 15.62 2.88 16.35
N VAL A 10 15.03 3.15 17.53
CA VAL A 10 13.59 3.19 17.71
C VAL A 10 13.18 4.57 18.24
N VAL A 11 12.48 5.32 17.40
CA VAL A 11 12.02 6.69 17.72
C VAL A 11 10.49 6.76 17.61
N PRO A 12 9.77 6.90 18.74
CA PRO A 12 8.34 7.19 18.70
C PRO A 12 8.09 8.54 18.03
N CYS A 13 7.27 8.55 16.98
CA CYS A 13 6.97 9.77 16.22
C CYS A 13 5.50 9.78 15.81
N ASN A 14 4.80 10.88 16.09
CA ASN A 14 3.48 11.14 15.53
C ASN A 14 3.65 11.76 14.15
N LEU A 15 3.15 11.12 13.09
CA LEU A 15 3.29 11.62 11.73
C LEU A 15 2.65 13.00 11.52
N ALA A 16 1.64 13.37 12.31
CA ALA A 16 1.02 14.69 12.24
C ALA A 16 1.91 15.83 12.83
N ASP A 17 2.95 15.49 13.58
CA ASP A 17 3.91 16.43 14.16
C ASP A 17 5.06 16.69 13.17
N ALA A 18 4.98 17.78 12.42
CA ALA A 18 5.95 18.09 11.37
C ALA A 18 7.40 18.27 11.90
N PRO A 19 7.65 19.00 13.01
CA PRO A 19 8.98 19.03 13.63
C PRO A 19 9.52 17.64 13.99
N ALA A 20 8.70 16.78 14.60
CA ALA A 20 9.13 15.43 14.97
C ALA A 20 9.45 14.57 13.74
N VAL A 21 8.66 14.65 12.67
CA VAL A 21 8.92 13.95 11.41
C VAL A 21 10.19 14.47 10.73
N SER A 22 10.42 15.79 10.76
CA SER A 22 11.65 16.39 10.22
C SER A 22 12.90 15.83 10.92
N GLU A 23 12.80 15.63 12.24
CA GLU A 23 13.91 15.05 13.00
C GLU A 23 14.09 13.55 12.76
N LEU A 24 12.99 12.80 12.67
CA LEU A 24 13.00 11.38 12.35
C LEU A 24 13.73 11.09 11.02
N VAL A 25 13.63 12.01 10.05
CA VAL A 25 14.19 11.83 8.70
C VAL A 25 15.63 12.34 8.59
N ARG A 26 16.18 12.99 9.63
CA ARG A 26 17.54 13.55 9.59
C ARG A 26 18.58 12.43 9.40
N GLY A 27 19.41 12.56 8.36
CA GLY A 27 20.48 11.61 8.08
C GLY A 27 20.03 10.27 7.47
N VAL A 28 18.75 10.14 7.10
CA VAL A 28 18.21 8.95 6.45
C VAL A 28 18.51 8.97 4.94
N ASP A 29 18.99 7.88 4.37
CA ASP A 29 19.26 7.78 2.93
C ASP A 29 18.01 7.42 2.09
N ALA A 30 17.16 6.56 2.64
CA ALA A 30 15.94 6.07 2.02
C ALA A 30 14.85 5.75 3.06
N ILE A 31 13.59 5.90 2.68
CA ILE A 31 12.45 5.67 3.57
C ILE A 31 11.60 4.52 3.06
N VAL A 32 11.26 3.56 3.92
CA VAL A 32 10.15 2.62 3.71
C VAL A 32 8.97 3.06 4.56
N HIS A 33 7.98 3.70 3.94
CA HIS A 33 6.85 4.29 4.66
C HIS A 33 5.67 3.31 4.76
N LEU A 34 5.65 2.56 5.87
CA LEU A 34 4.54 1.69 6.28
C LEU A 34 3.61 2.34 7.32
N GLY A 35 3.90 3.58 7.72
CA GLY A 35 3.18 4.30 8.77
C GLY A 35 1.78 4.78 8.36
N GLY A 36 0.97 5.10 9.36
CA GLY A 36 -0.41 5.57 9.21
C GLY A 36 -1.46 4.52 9.58
N VAL A 37 -2.72 4.87 9.36
CA VAL A 37 -3.87 3.97 9.50
C VAL A 37 -3.93 3.05 8.29
N SER A 38 -4.05 1.74 8.52
CA SER A 38 -3.96 0.68 7.49
C SER A 38 -5.30 0.01 7.13
N VAL A 39 -6.40 0.46 7.74
CA VAL A 39 -7.76 -0.06 7.53
C VAL A 39 -8.75 1.10 7.40
N GLU A 40 -9.97 0.81 6.97
CA GLU A 40 -11.01 1.83 6.90
C GLU A 40 -11.36 2.36 8.30
N ARG A 41 -11.32 3.68 8.47
CA ARG A 41 -11.57 4.42 9.72
C ARG A 41 -12.27 5.75 9.41
N PRO A 42 -12.90 6.40 10.42
CA PRO A 42 -13.44 7.75 10.26
C PRO A 42 -12.40 8.74 9.69
N PHE A 43 -12.87 9.73 8.95
CA PHE A 43 -12.00 10.67 8.25
C PHE A 43 -11.06 11.43 9.20
N GLU A 44 -11.50 11.71 10.41
CA GLU A 44 -10.76 12.44 11.45
C GLU A 44 -9.54 11.66 11.96
N GLU A 45 -9.55 10.32 11.84
CA GLU A 45 -8.39 9.47 12.13
C GLU A 45 -7.47 9.34 10.91
N ILE A 46 -8.06 9.27 9.71
CA ILE A 46 -7.32 9.14 8.44
C ILE A 46 -6.54 10.42 8.12
N LEU A 47 -7.15 11.59 8.30
CA LEU A 47 -6.59 12.90 7.94
C LEU A 47 -5.21 13.16 8.57
N PRO A 48 -5.03 13.13 9.91
CA PRO A 48 -3.74 13.41 10.52
C PRO A 48 -2.68 12.36 10.17
N ALA A 49 -3.07 11.08 10.11
CA ALA A 49 -2.12 9.98 9.95
C ALA A 49 -1.68 9.76 8.49
N ASN A 50 -2.61 9.84 7.54
CA ASN A 50 -2.38 9.40 6.16
C ASN A 50 -2.35 10.55 5.14
N ILE A 51 -2.90 11.73 5.47
CA ILE A 51 -2.86 12.89 4.58
C ILE A 51 -1.81 13.87 5.08
N GLN A 52 -2.00 14.43 6.28
CA GLN A 52 -1.03 15.35 6.89
C GLN A 52 0.31 14.64 7.14
N GLY A 53 0.27 13.41 7.67
CA GLY A 53 1.47 12.64 7.94
C GLY A 53 2.31 12.35 6.72
N VAL A 54 1.67 12.02 5.59
CA VAL A 54 2.38 11.77 4.32
C VAL A 54 2.93 13.08 3.75
N TYR A 55 2.20 14.20 3.86
CA TYR A 55 2.74 15.52 3.52
C TYR A 55 4.00 15.83 4.32
N ASN A 56 3.95 15.70 5.65
CA ASN A 56 5.09 15.95 6.53
C ASN A 56 6.29 15.08 6.16
N LEU A 57 6.07 13.80 5.84
CA LEU A 57 7.12 12.87 5.43
C LEU A 57 7.83 13.32 4.15
N TYR A 58 7.07 13.65 3.09
CA TYR A 58 7.67 14.07 1.81
C TYR A 58 8.37 15.42 1.92
N GLU A 59 7.86 16.33 2.73
CA GLU A 59 8.50 17.62 2.96
C GLU A 59 9.79 17.48 3.79
N ALA A 60 9.79 16.63 4.83
CA ALA A 60 10.99 16.27 5.57
C ALA A 60 12.02 15.59 4.66
N ALA A 61 11.60 14.63 3.84
CA ALA A 61 12.45 13.97 2.86
C ALA A 61 13.12 14.98 1.90
N ARG A 62 12.34 15.94 1.41
CA ARG A 62 12.83 17.02 0.54
C ARG A 62 13.89 17.89 1.24
N LEU A 63 13.63 18.29 2.49
CA LEU A 63 14.51 19.17 3.26
C LEU A 63 15.80 18.48 3.71
N GLN A 64 15.73 17.19 4.05
CA GLN A 64 16.88 16.40 4.51
C GLN A 64 17.65 15.72 3.36
N GLY A 65 17.17 15.86 2.12
CA GLY A 65 17.86 15.38 0.93
C GLY A 65 17.68 13.89 0.62
N VAL A 66 16.70 13.21 1.24
CA VAL A 66 16.33 11.82 0.94
C VAL A 66 15.97 11.69 -0.53
N LYS A 67 16.49 10.65 -1.20
CA LYS A 67 16.30 10.45 -2.65
C LYS A 67 15.33 9.34 -3.01
N ARG A 68 15.03 8.43 -2.08
CA ARG A 68 14.21 7.24 -2.32
C ARG A 68 13.14 7.08 -1.24
N VAL A 69 11.89 6.91 -1.67
CA VAL A 69 10.77 6.52 -0.80
C VAL A 69 10.09 5.27 -1.36
N VAL A 70 9.90 4.24 -0.54
CA VAL A 70 9.01 3.12 -0.82
C VAL A 70 7.72 3.39 -0.06
N PHE A 71 6.65 3.70 -0.79
CA PHE A 71 5.38 4.10 -0.21
C PHE A 71 4.42 2.91 -0.18
N ALA A 72 3.95 2.52 1.00
CA ALA A 72 2.86 1.55 1.13
C ALA A 72 1.53 2.20 0.70
N SER A 73 1.26 2.13 -0.60
CA SER A 73 -0.08 2.32 -1.15
C SER A 73 -0.93 1.06 -0.87
N SER A 74 -2.02 0.89 -1.61
CA SER A 74 -2.98 -0.16 -1.35
C SER A 74 -3.75 -0.54 -2.61
N ASN A 75 -4.14 -1.81 -2.74
CA ASN A 75 -5.16 -2.22 -3.72
C ASN A 75 -6.48 -1.42 -3.55
N HIS A 76 -6.75 -0.90 -2.35
CA HIS A 76 -7.94 -0.10 -2.04
C HIS A 76 -8.03 1.23 -2.82
N VAL A 77 -6.95 1.70 -3.48
CA VAL A 77 -7.01 2.85 -4.42
C VAL A 77 -7.77 2.51 -5.72
N ILE A 78 -7.94 1.22 -6.02
CA ILE A 78 -8.70 0.69 -7.16
C ILE A 78 -9.84 -0.25 -6.71
N GLY A 79 -10.28 -0.14 -5.45
CA GLY A 79 -11.20 -1.10 -4.85
C GLY A 79 -12.55 -1.27 -5.56
N PHE A 80 -13.09 -0.22 -6.20
CA PHE A 80 -14.37 -0.29 -6.93
C PHE A 80 -14.28 -0.82 -8.37
N TYR A 81 -13.14 -1.35 -8.81
CA TYR A 81 -13.11 -2.18 -10.01
C TYR A 81 -13.69 -3.57 -9.74
N GLU A 82 -14.31 -4.18 -10.75
CA GLU A 82 -14.88 -5.52 -10.61
C GLU A 82 -13.76 -6.59 -10.55
N GLN A 83 -14.01 -7.65 -9.78
CA GLN A 83 -13.15 -8.83 -9.75
C GLN A 83 -13.10 -9.47 -11.15
N GLY A 84 -11.95 -10.02 -11.52
CA GLY A 84 -11.72 -10.62 -12.84
C GLY A 84 -11.32 -9.62 -13.93
N ARG A 85 -11.49 -8.31 -13.71
CA ARG A 85 -10.93 -7.30 -14.61
C ARG A 85 -9.44 -7.11 -14.35
N THR A 86 -8.61 -7.35 -15.35
CA THR A 86 -7.18 -7.04 -15.30
C THR A 86 -6.95 -5.52 -15.31
N LEU A 87 -6.10 -5.03 -14.42
CA LEU A 87 -5.74 -3.62 -14.27
C LEU A 87 -4.22 -3.46 -14.38
N ASP A 88 -3.78 -2.48 -15.18
CA ASP A 88 -2.41 -1.98 -15.18
C ASP A 88 -2.27 -0.75 -14.25
N ALA A 89 -1.08 -0.18 -14.21
CA ALA A 89 -0.79 0.98 -13.35
C ALA A 89 -1.57 2.25 -13.73
N ASP A 90 -1.98 2.40 -14.99
CA ASP A 90 -2.50 3.65 -15.58
C ASP A 90 -4.03 3.78 -15.49
N VAL A 91 -4.71 2.75 -14.98
CA VAL A 91 -6.17 2.81 -14.78
C VAL A 91 -6.57 3.98 -13.86
N PRO A 92 -7.69 4.67 -14.14
CA PRO A 92 -8.20 5.70 -13.23
C PRO A 92 -8.42 5.13 -11.83
N LEU A 93 -8.05 5.88 -10.80
CA LEU A 93 -8.28 5.47 -9.41
C LEU A 93 -9.79 5.38 -9.12
N ARG A 94 -10.20 4.33 -8.41
CA ARG A 94 -11.58 4.14 -7.94
C ARG A 94 -11.56 3.67 -6.49
N PRO A 95 -11.19 4.55 -5.54
CA PRO A 95 -10.97 4.14 -4.16
C PRO A 95 -12.25 3.72 -3.46
N ASP A 96 -12.17 2.74 -2.57
CA ASP A 96 -13.33 2.11 -1.92
C ASP A 96 -13.65 2.61 -0.50
N GLY A 97 -12.97 3.66 -0.04
CA GLY A 97 -13.17 4.25 1.29
C GLY A 97 -12.21 5.40 1.57
N TYR A 98 -12.27 5.99 2.77
CA TYR A 98 -11.36 7.05 3.22
C TYR A 98 -9.91 6.57 3.28
N TYR A 99 -9.68 5.32 3.66
CA TYR A 99 -8.35 4.72 3.61
C TYR A 99 -7.82 4.69 2.17
N GLY A 100 -8.60 4.15 1.23
CA GLY A 100 -8.23 4.11 -0.19
C GLY A 100 -7.97 5.52 -0.75
N LEU A 101 -8.83 6.49 -0.42
CA LEU A 101 -8.65 7.90 -0.81
C LEU A 101 -7.33 8.49 -0.26
N SER A 102 -6.97 8.18 0.98
CA SER A 102 -5.72 8.68 1.57
C SER A 102 -4.47 8.10 0.90
N LYS A 103 -4.51 6.83 0.46
CA LYS A 103 -3.42 6.22 -0.30
C LYS A 103 -3.33 6.78 -1.71
N ALA A 104 -4.47 7.07 -2.35
CA ALA A 104 -4.52 7.80 -3.61
C ALA A 104 -3.93 9.21 -3.50
N TYR A 105 -4.20 9.92 -2.40
CA TYR A 105 -3.54 11.20 -2.11
C TYR A 105 -2.01 11.03 -2.03
N GLY A 106 -1.51 10.01 -1.34
CA GLY A 106 -0.07 9.72 -1.27
C GLY A 106 0.56 9.37 -2.63
N GLU A 107 -0.13 8.62 -3.50
CA GLU A 107 0.34 8.37 -4.87
C GLU A 107 0.48 9.67 -5.67
N ASN A 108 -0.51 10.56 -5.60
CA ASN A 108 -0.47 11.85 -6.30
C ASN A 108 0.57 12.80 -5.71
N LEU A 109 0.69 12.84 -4.37
CA LEU A 109 1.67 13.67 -3.69
C LEU A 109 3.09 13.22 -4.06
N SER A 110 3.36 11.92 -4.00
CA SER A 110 4.66 11.38 -4.38
C SER A 110 5.02 11.65 -5.84
N ARG A 111 4.03 11.59 -6.76
CA ARG A 111 4.24 11.97 -8.16
C ARG A 111 4.68 13.43 -8.27
N PHE A 112 3.99 14.32 -7.57
CA PHE A 112 4.34 15.73 -7.52
C PHE A 112 5.77 15.96 -6.97
N TYR A 113 6.16 15.26 -5.90
CA TYR A 113 7.51 15.39 -5.32
C TYR A 113 8.60 14.81 -6.23
N PHE A 114 8.28 13.78 -7.02
CA PHE A 114 9.16 13.31 -8.08
C PHE A 114 9.33 14.36 -9.17
N ASP A 115 8.23 14.87 -9.75
CA ASP A 115 8.27 15.82 -10.86
C ASP A 115 8.96 17.13 -10.50
N ARG A 116 8.74 17.61 -9.28
CA ARG A 116 9.25 18.91 -8.85
C ARG A 116 10.63 18.84 -8.20
N TYR A 117 10.93 17.78 -7.46
CA TYR A 117 12.12 17.70 -6.61
C TYR A 117 12.98 16.46 -6.84
N GLY A 118 12.56 15.56 -7.73
CA GLY A 118 13.31 14.35 -8.08
C GLY A 118 13.32 13.26 -7.01
N ILE A 119 12.42 13.31 -6.03
CA ILE A 119 12.31 12.25 -5.01
C ILE A 119 11.73 11.01 -5.67
N GLN A 120 12.55 9.99 -5.88
CA GLN A 120 12.12 8.75 -6.53
C GLN A 120 11.23 7.96 -5.58
N THR A 121 10.07 7.51 -6.08
CA THR A 121 9.09 6.79 -5.27
C THR A 121 8.62 5.52 -5.96
N VAL A 122 8.58 4.42 -5.22
CA VAL A 122 7.86 3.21 -5.63
C VAL A 122 6.60 3.07 -4.76
N CYS A 123 5.44 3.19 -5.38
CA CYS A 123 4.13 3.04 -4.75
C CYS A 123 3.70 1.58 -4.82
N LEU A 124 3.72 0.90 -3.67
CA LEU A 124 3.31 -0.50 -3.55
C LEU A 124 1.79 -0.56 -3.32
N ARG A 125 1.01 -0.89 -4.34
CA ARG A 125 -0.42 -1.21 -4.17
C ARG A 125 -0.54 -2.61 -3.55
N ILE A 126 -0.31 -2.70 -2.24
CA ILE A 126 -0.30 -3.96 -1.50
C ILE A 126 -1.68 -4.63 -1.58
N GLY A 127 -1.70 -5.90 -1.97
CA GLY A 127 -2.89 -6.73 -1.97
C GLY A 127 -3.29 -7.17 -0.56
N SER A 128 -2.98 -8.41 -0.19
CA SER A 128 -3.34 -8.98 1.12
C SER A 128 -2.13 -9.67 1.73
N SER A 129 -1.34 -8.89 2.46
CA SER A 129 -0.12 -9.37 3.12
C SER A 129 -0.44 -9.98 4.48
N PHE A 130 -0.53 -11.31 4.54
CA PHE A 130 -0.85 -12.09 5.74
C PHE A 130 -0.10 -13.43 5.72
N PRO A 131 -0.01 -14.15 6.86
CA PRO A 131 0.57 -15.50 6.87
C PRO A 131 -0.09 -16.48 5.89
N GLU A 132 -1.41 -16.38 5.73
CA GLU A 132 -2.22 -17.19 4.79
C GLU A 132 -3.44 -16.40 4.29
N PRO A 133 -3.97 -16.72 3.08
CA PRO A 133 -5.20 -16.13 2.57
C PRO A 133 -6.40 -16.56 3.42
N LYS A 134 -7.23 -15.59 3.82
CA LYS A 134 -8.38 -15.83 4.71
C LYS A 134 -9.69 -16.13 3.98
N ASP A 135 -9.78 -15.69 2.72
CA ASP A 135 -10.99 -15.78 1.92
C ASP A 135 -10.66 -15.98 0.42
N ARG A 136 -11.70 -16.22 -0.38
CA ARG A 136 -11.56 -16.49 -1.83
C ARG A 136 -10.93 -15.33 -2.60
N ARG A 137 -11.15 -14.08 -2.18
CA ARG A 137 -10.53 -12.91 -2.80
C ARG A 137 -9.02 -12.93 -2.56
N MET A 138 -8.59 -13.31 -1.35
CA MET A 138 -7.17 -13.43 -1.04
C MET A 138 -6.48 -14.53 -1.85
N LEU A 139 -7.18 -15.52 -2.40
CA LEU A 139 -6.54 -16.44 -3.36
C LEU A 139 -5.97 -15.71 -4.59
N VAL A 140 -6.50 -14.53 -4.92
CA VAL A 140 -5.99 -13.68 -6.02
C VAL A 140 -5.07 -12.58 -5.49
N THR A 141 -5.40 -11.96 -4.36
CA THR A 141 -4.70 -10.76 -3.86
C THR A 141 -3.59 -11.04 -2.85
N TRP A 142 -3.39 -12.29 -2.42
CA TRP A 142 -2.44 -12.61 -1.36
C TRP A 142 -1.00 -12.26 -1.78
N LEU A 143 -0.27 -11.74 -0.81
CA LEU A 143 1.15 -11.42 -0.90
C LEU A 143 1.81 -12.05 0.33
N SER A 144 2.73 -12.98 0.13
CA SER A 144 3.48 -13.54 1.25
C SER A 144 4.40 -12.49 1.88
N HIS A 145 4.82 -12.72 3.13
CA HIS A 145 5.80 -11.84 3.77
C HIS A 145 7.14 -11.86 3.01
N ASP A 146 7.56 -13.03 2.52
CA ASP A 146 8.82 -13.18 1.79
C ASP A 146 8.80 -12.41 0.46
N ASP A 147 7.68 -12.48 -0.28
CA ASP A 147 7.49 -11.72 -1.53
C ASP A 147 7.34 -10.22 -1.26
N LEU A 148 6.69 -9.81 -0.17
CA LEU A 148 6.66 -8.40 0.23
C LEU A 148 8.07 -7.89 0.56
N THR A 149 8.87 -8.66 1.28
CA THR A 149 10.25 -8.30 1.59
C THR A 149 11.08 -8.17 0.32
N ASP A 150 11.01 -9.13 -0.62
CA ASP A 150 11.69 -9.04 -1.92
C ASP A 150 11.25 -7.81 -2.71
N LEU A 151 9.96 -7.50 -2.74
CA LEU A 151 9.41 -6.31 -3.40
C LEU A 151 9.95 -5.01 -2.78
N VAL A 152 10.01 -4.92 -1.45
CA VAL A 152 10.56 -3.76 -0.73
C VAL A 152 12.06 -3.60 -1.03
N LEU A 153 12.83 -4.69 -0.98
CA LEU A 153 14.26 -4.67 -1.28
C LEU A 153 14.53 -4.21 -2.72
N ARG A 154 13.79 -4.74 -3.70
CA ARG A 154 13.88 -4.28 -5.10
C ARG A 154 13.52 -2.81 -5.23
N SER A 155 12.49 -2.37 -4.53
CA SER A 155 12.05 -0.97 -4.55
C SER A 155 13.08 -0.02 -3.94
N LEU A 156 13.90 -0.47 -2.99
CA LEU A 156 15.02 0.29 -2.42
C LEU A 156 16.24 0.32 -3.34
N PHE A 157 16.63 -0.84 -3.88
CA PHE A 157 17.95 -1.01 -4.50
C PHE A 157 17.97 -0.95 -6.03
N THR A 158 16.81 -0.99 -6.70
CA THR A 158 16.75 -0.79 -8.16
C THR A 158 17.16 0.66 -8.49
N PRO A 159 18.11 0.90 -9.40
CA PRO A 159 18.48 2.25 -9.80
C PRO A 159 17.35 2.93 -10.59
N ASP A 160 17.31 4.26 -10.53
CA ASP A 160 16.48 5.10 -11.40
C ASP A 160 15.00 4.70 -11.55
N VAL A 161 14.35 4.33 -10.44
CA VAL A 161 12.93 3.91 -10.43
C VAL A 161 11.95 5.04 -10.79
N GLY A 162 12.40 6.29 -10.76
CA GLY A 162 11.55 7.45 -11.05
C GLY A 162 10.34 7.52 -10.11
N HIS A 163 9.13 7.62 -10.68
CA HIS A 163 7.87 7.41 -9.98
C HIS A 163 7.16 6.19 -10.58
N LEU A 164 6.99 5.14 -9.79
CA LEU A 164 6.56 3.83 -10.26
C LEU A 164 5.45 3.27 -9.38
N ILE A 165 4.44 2.68 -10.02
CA ILE A 165 3.36 1.95 -9.35
C ILE A 165 3.55 0.45 -9.60
N VAL A 166 3.45 -0.34 -8.55
CA VAL A 166 3.52 -1.81 -8.61
C VAL A 166 2.44 -2.41 -7.72
N TYR A 167 1.72 -3.39 -8.25
CA TYR A 167 0.77 -4.19 -7.48
C TYR A 167 1.50 -5.28 -6.70
N GLY A 168 1.29 -5.33 -5.40
CA GLY A 168 1.88 -6.32 -4.51
C GLY A 168 1.00 -7.55 -4.37
N ALA A 169 1.26 -8.58 -5.16
CA ALA A 169 0.71 -9.93 -5.02
C ALA A 169 1.81 -10.98 -5.26
N SER A 170 1.69 -12.14 -4.62
CA SER A 170 2.51 -13.31 -4.89
C SER A 170 2.17 -13.93 -6.25
N ALA A 171 2.86 -15.00 -6.65
CA ALA A 171 2.60 -15.75 -7.89
C ALA A 171 1.35 -16.64 -7.75
N ASN A 172 0.24 -16.01 -7.39
CA ASN A 172 -1.07 -16.64 -7.27
C ASN A 172 -1.52 -17.16 -8.64
N ARG A 173 -2.25 -18.28 -8.66
CA ARG A 173 -2.71 -18.92 -9.91
C ARG A 173 -3.51 -17.95 -10.79
N ASP A 174 -4.35 -17.16 -10.14
CA ASP A 174 -5.22 -16.16 -10.75
C ASP A 174 -4.68 -14.77 -10.41
N SER A 175 -4.76 -13.81 -11.34
CA SER A 175 -4.32 -12.42 -11.12
C SER A 175 -5.30 -11.41 -11.73
N TRP A 176 -5.50 -10.30 -11.02
CA TRP A 176 -6.21 -9.12 -11.54
C TRP A 176 -5.28 -7.99 -11.92
N TRP A 177 -3.97 -8.15 -11.73
CA TRP A 177 -3.03 -7.03 -11.79
C TRP A 177 -1.89 -7.32 -12.73
N ASP A 178 -1.56 -6.31 -13.51
CA ASP A 178 -0.54 -6.33 -14.54
C ASP A 178 0.58 -5.35 -14.17
N ASN A 179 1.76 -5.91 -13.90
CA ASN A 179 2.94 -5.19 -13.47
C ASN A 179 3.92 -4.89 -14.62
N ARG A 180 3.49 -4.91 -15.89
CA ARG A 180 4.38 -4.60 -17.04
C ARG A 180 5.11 -3.25 -16.89
N SER A 181 4.43 -2.20 -16.44
CA SER A 181 5.05 -0.88 -16.20
C SER A 181 6.07 -0.89 -15.05
N ALA A 182 6.05 -1.91 -14.20
CA ALA A 182 6.97 -2.11 -13.08
C ALA A 182 8.12 -3.09 -13.38
N ALA A 183 8.25 -3.56 -14.62
CA ALA A 183 9.19 -4.63 -14.98
C ALA A 183 10.66 -4.32 -14.62
N ALA A 184 11.05 -3.04 -14.58
CA ALA A 184 12.40 -2.61 -14.19
C ALA A 184 12.79 -3.04 -12.77
N LEU A 185 11.84 -3.26 -11.85
CA LEU A 185 12.12 -3.79 -10.51
C LEU A 185 12.62 -5.24 -10.54
N GLY A 186 12.33 -5.98 -11.62
CA GLY A 186 12.61 -7.41 -11.72
C GLY A 186 11.88 -8.26 -10.69
N PHE A 187 10.80 -7.74 -10.08
CA PHE A 187 10.03 -8.45 -9.07
C PHE A 187 9.40 -9.71 -9.66
N ALA A 188 9.81 -10.86 -9.13
CA ALA A 188 9.38 -12.18 -9.55
C ALA A 188 8.98 -12.96 -8.29
N PRO A 189 7.70 -12.84 -7.85
CA PRO A 189 7.23 -13.48 -6.63
C PRO A 189 7.37 -15.01 -6.70
N LYS A 190 7.65 -15.63 -5.57
CA LYS A 190 8.00 -17.05 -5.46
C LYS A 190 6.93 -17.88 -4.77
N ASP A 191 6.16 -17.27 -3.86
CA ASP A 191 5.07 -17.94 -3.20
C ASP A 191 3.80 -17.96 -4.05
N SER A 192 2.86 -18.83 -3.69
CA SER A 192 1.55 -18.90 -4.31
C SER A 192 0.47 -19.24 -3.29
N SER A 193 -0.67 -18.57 -3.39
CA SER A 193 -1.87 -18.86 -2.60
C SER A 193 -2.45 -20.25 -2.88
N GLU A 194 -2.05 -20.91 -3.97
CA GLU A 194 -2.65 -22.17 -4.45
C GLU A 194 -2.60 -23.28 -3.40
N ARG A 195 -1.55 -23.32 -2.56
CA ARG A 195 -1.42 -24.28 -1.46
C ARG A 195 -2.55 -24.20 -0.43
N PHE A 196 -3.25 -23.06 -0.35
CA PHE A 196 -4.36 -22.82 0.57
C PHE A 196 -5.74 -22.95 -0.08
N ARG A 197 -5.81 -23.14 -1.41
CA ARG A 197 -7.07 -23.06 -2.17
C ARG A 197 -8.14 -24.01 -1.65
N ALA A 198 -7.80 -25.29 -1.47
CA ALA A 198 -8.77 -26.29 -1.01
C ALA A 198 -9.37 -25.93 0.36
N GLN A 199 -8.56 -25.41 1.28
CA GLN A 199 -9.00 -24.97 2.61
C GLN A 199 -9.92 -23.74 2.52
N VAL A 200 -9.58 -22.77 1.68
CA VAL A 200 -10.39 -21.55 1.50
C VAL A 200 -11.71 -21.85 0.78
N GLU A 201 -11.69 -22.69 -0.25
CA GLU A 201 -12.87 -23.05 -1.03
C GLU A 201 -13.83 -23.98 -0.28
N ALA A 202 -13.39 -24.66 0.79
CA ALA A 202 -14.26 -25.40 1.70
C ALA A 202 -15.16 -24.49 2.56
N GLN A 203 -14.81 -23.21 2.75
CA GLN A 203 -15.64 -22.24 3.47
C GLN A 203 -16.83 -21.83 2.60
N PRO A 204 -17.99 -21.42 3.17
CA PRO A 204 -19.11 -20.92 2.37
C PRO A 204 -18.72 -19.74 1.48
N ALA A 205 -19.20 -19.71 0.23
CA ALA A 205 -18.99 -18.58 -0.66
C ALA A 205 -19.89 -17.40 -0.24
N LEU A 206 -19.43 -16.17 -0.52
CA LEU A 206 -20.30 -15.00 -0.49
C LEU A 206 -21.39 -15.14 -1.56
N SER A 207 -22.55 -14.58 -1.30
CA SER A 207 -23.61 -14.51 -2.30
C SER A 207 -23.16 -13.66 -3.49
N ALA A 208 -23.66 -13.98 -4.69
CA ALA A 208 -23.27 -13.28 -5.91
C ALA A 208 -23.71 -11.80 -5.94
N ASP A 209 -24.72 -11.44 -5.15
CA ASP A 209 -25.19 -10.07 -4.94
C ASP A 209 -24.43 -9.31 -3.84
N ASP A 210 -23.55 -9.97 -3.09
CA ASP A 210 -22.70 -9.30 -2.09
C ASP A 210 -21.68 -8.40 -2.82
N PRO A 211 -21.66 -7.07 -2.55
CA PRO A 211 -20.68 -6.17 -3.15
C PRO A 211 -19.21 -6.60 -2.97
N ALA A 212 -18.88 -7.29 -1.87
CA ALA A 212 -17.55 -7.81 -1.62
C ALA A 212 -17.17 -9.01 -2.51
N ALA A 213 -18.14 -9.72 -3.07
CA ALA A 213 -17.91 -10.74 -4.10
C ALA A 213 -17.73 -10.12 -5.50
N ARG A 214 -18.25 -8.90 -5.71
CA ARG A 214 -18.20 -8.21 -7.01
C ARG A 214 -16.93 -7.37 -7.20
N PHE A 215 -16.46 -6.69 -6.18
CA PHE A 215 -15.41 -5.66 -6.31
C PHE A 215 -14.04 -6.13 -5.77
N GLN A 216 -12.96 -5.64 -6.37
CA GLN A 216 -11.58 -5.96 -5.98
C GLN A 216 -11.23 -5.46 -4.57
N GLY A 217 -11.95 -4.46 -4.05
CA GLY A 217 -11.84 -3.98 -2.68
C GLY A 217 -12.38 -4.95 -1.62
N GLY A 218 -13.16 -5.97 -2.03
CA GLY A 218 -13.72 -6.94 -1.11
C GLY A 218 -14.59 -6.28 -0.03
N ALA A 219 -14.41 -6.67 1.23
CA ALA A 219 -15.22 -6.17 2.33
C ALA A 219 -15.14 -4.64 2.54
N PHE A 220 -14.09 -3.97 2.06
CA PHE A 220 -13.92 -2.51 2.22
C PHE A 220 -15.01 -1.71 1.50
N VAL A 221 -15.55 -2.20 0.38
CA VAL A 221 -16.65 -1.51 -0.32
C VAL A 221 -17.95 -1.43 0.49
N LYS A 222 -18.02 -2.16 1.61
CA LYS A 222 -19.14 -2.18 2.56
C LYS A 222 -18.81 -1.45 3.88
N ALA A 223 -17.58 -0.97 4.05
CA ALA A 223 -17.15 -0.32 5.27
C ALA A 223 -17.68 1.12 5.33
N GLY A 224 -18.25 1.50 6.49
CA GLY A 224 -18.95 2.77 6.65
C GLY A 224 -20.41 2.74 6.13
N PRO A 225 -21.04 3.91 5.91
CA PRO A 225 -20.52 5.24 6.23
C PRO A 225 -20.30 5.42 7.73
N PHE A 226 -19.29 6.20 8.09
CA PHE A 226 -19.10 6.63 9.49
C PHE A 226 -20.03 7.80 9.80
N PRO A 227 -20.57 7.89 11.01
CA PRO A 227 -21.38 9.05 11.40
C PRO A 227 -20.53 10.32 11.30
N PHE A 228 -21.06 11.37 10.66
CA PHE A 228 -20.43 12.68 10.65
C PHE A 228 -20.42 13.25 12.08
N PRO A 229 -19.32 13.86 12.55
CA PRO A 229 -19.27 14.45 13.88
C PRO A 229 -20.43 15.44 14.06
N LYS A 230 -21.20 15.26 15.13
CA LYS A 230 -22.18 16.27 15.55
C LYS A 230 -21.45 17.34 16.33
N ALA A 231 -21.79 18.61 16.05
CA ALA A 231 -21.26 19.78 16.75
C ALA A 231 -21.54 19.74 18.26
#